data_AF-A0AAN7YY14-F1
#
_entry.id   AF-A0AAN7YY14-F1
#
_cell.length_a   1.000
_cell.length_b   1.000
_cell.length_c   1.000
_cell.angle_alpha   90.00
_cell.angle_beta   90.00
_cell.angle_gamma   90.00
#
_symmetry.space_group_name_H-M   'P 1'
#
loop_
_entity.id
_entity.type
_entity.pdbx_description
1 polymer ?
#
loop_
_entity_poly.entity_id
_entity_poly.type
_entity_poly.pdbx_seq_one_letter_code
_entity_poly.pdbx_strand_id
1 'polypeptide(L)'
;MNFNKLLIILSTIFFLTSTFIKIGEASCSDQLAGHFNQNNQNVQLTVVRPQGDVVYISNTLYYYTGFLTNGNSFPAVFSSKTRTTASGRVQPFDIDQQETSFYDRSGIVFRQDGSLTVRALWGNFNANLTCVNSGSLNYGIADNGYLVSLQFK
;
A
#
# COMPACT_ATOMS: atom_id res chain seq x y z
N MET A 1 -18.51 27.90 42.28
CA MET A 1 -17.65 28.14 41.11
C MET A 1 -18.52 28.79 40.03
N ASN A 2 -18.19 30.01 39.58
CA ASN A 2 -19.06 30.77 38.66
C ASN A 2 -19.21 30.05 37.31
N PHE A 3 -20.43 29.95 36.81
CA PHE A 3 -20.80 29.27 35.56
C PHE A 3 -19.92 29.70 34.36
N ASN A 4 -19.56 30.99 34.31
CA ASN A 4 -18.67 31.54 33.28
C ASN A 4 -17.24 30.97 33.32
N LYS A 5 -16.72 30.60 34.49
CA LYS A 5 -15.38 29.98 34.60
C LYS A 5 -15.40 28.54 34.10
N LEU A 6 -16.49 27.80 34.35
CA LEU A 6 -16.66 26.42 33.86
C LEU A 6 -16.77 26.39 32.33
N LEU A 7 -17.47 27.36 31.74
CA LEU A 7 -17.66 27.44 30.29
C LEU A 7 -16.35 27.74 29.54
N ILE A 8 -15.51 28.63 30.09
CA ILE A 8 -14.19 28.95 29.53
C ILE A 8 -13.23 27.75 29.64
N ILE A 9 -13.26 27.00 30.75
CA ILE A 9 -12.46 25.79 30.92
C ILE A 9 -12.89 24.71 29.93
N LEU A 10 -14.20 24.50 29.75
CA LEU A 10 -14.72 23.53 28.78
C LEU A 10 -14.39 23.93 27.33
N SER A 11 -14.47 25.21 26.99
CA SER A 11 -14.13 25.67 25.63
C SER A 11 -12.63 25.56 25.34
N THR A 12 -11.76 25.81 26.34
CA THR A 12 -10.31 25.63 26.18
C THR A 12 -9.92 24.16 26.10
N ILE A 13 -10.54 23.27 26.88
CA ILE A 13 -10.33 21.82 26.73
C ILE A 13 -10.79 21.37 25.34
N PHE A 14 -11.95 21.81 24.86
CA PHE A 14 -12.44 21.45 23.53
C PHE A 14 -11.50 21.93 22.41
N PHE A 15 -11.03 23.18 22.48
CA PHE A 15 -10.04 23.72 21.54
C PHE A 15 -8.70 22.98 21.59
N LEU A 16 -8.22 22.61 22.78
CA LEU A 16 -6.99 21.82 22.93
C LEU A 16 -7.19 20.40 22.38
N THR A 17 -8.33 19.75 22.61
CA THR A 17 -8.59 18.40 22.08
C THR A 17 -8.80 18.38 20.56
N SER A 18 -9.32 19.45 19.95
CA SER A 18 -9.52 19.51 18.50
C SER A 18 -8.26 19.91 17.73
N THR A 19 -7.29 20.56 18.39
CA THR A 19 -6.03 20.99 17.75
C THR A 19 -4.83 20.10 18.07
N PHE A 20 -4.83 19.37 19.20
CA PHE A 20 -3.69 18.53 19.61
C PHE A 20 -3.85 17.02 19.38
N ILE A 21 -4.97 16.54 18.82
CA ILE A 21 -5.10 15.13 18.38
C ILE A 21 -4.80 15.02 16.87
N LYS A 22 -3.60 15.48 16.48
CA LYS A 22 -2.85 15.00 15.31
C LYS A 22 -1.37 14.84 15.65
N ILE A 23 -1.05 14.60 16.92
CA ILE A 23 0.32 14.28 17.34
C ILE A 23 0.52 12.79 17.07
N GLY A 24 1.25 12.44 16.00
CA GLY A 24 1.98 11.18 15.96
C GLY A 24 2.10 10.46 14.62
N GLU A 25 1.25 10.72 13.63
CA GLU A 25 1.39 10.09 12.31
C GLU A 25 1.97 11.09 11.33
N ALA A 26 3.27 10.98 11.04
CA ALA A 26 3.86 11.75 9.96
C ALA A 26 3.14 11.39 8.65
N SER A 27 2.92 12.37 7.79
CA SER A 27 2.15 12.16 6.56
C SER A 27 2.83 11.12 5.67
N CYS A 28 2.08 10.44 4.81
CA CYS A 28 2.68 9.54 3.81
C CYS A 28 3.81 10.23 3.03
N SER A 29 3.63 11.50 2.67
CA SER A 29 4.65 12.30 2.00
C SER A 29 5.97 12.35 2.76
N ASP A 30 5.92 12.51 4.09
CA ASP A 30 7.11 12.56 4.94
C ASP A 30 7.71 11.16 5.13
N GLN A 31 6.86 10.17 5.40
CA GLN A 31 7.25 8.77 5.63
C GLN A 31 7.92 8.17 4.38
N LEU A 32 7.45 8.54 3.19
CA LEU A 32 7.90 7.98 1.91
C LEU A 32 9.01 8.77 1.24
N ALA A 33 9.35 9.98 1.72
CA ALA A 33 10.31 10.87 1.06
C ALA A 33 11.64 10.18 0.71
N GLY A 34 12.13 9.29 1.59
CA GLY A 34 13.36 8.54 1.38
C GLY A 34 13.34 7.59 0.18
N HIS A 35 12.17 7.15 -0.28
CA HIS A 35 12.00 6.22 -1.40
C HIS A 35 11.81 6.92 -2.76
N PHE A 36 11.41 8.20 -2.75
CA PHE A 36 11.18 9.00 -3.96
C PHE A 36 12.43 9.81 -4.33
N ASN A 37 13.55 9.11 -4.50
CA ASN A 37 14.90 9.68 -4.57
C ASN A 37 15.60 9.45 -5.93
N GLN A 38 14.84 9.24 -7.01
CA GLN A 38 15.32 8.92 -8.37
C GLN A 38 16.00 7.54 -8.52
N ASN A 39 16.13 6.76 -7.46
CA ASN A 39 16.61 5.37 -7.55
C ASN A 39 15.45 4.39 -7.68
N ASN A 40 15.77 3.21 -8.21
CA ASN A 40 14.85 2.09 -8.28
C ASN A 40 14.54 1.56 -6.88
N GLN A 41 13.29 1.19 -6.65
CA GLN A 41 12.78 0.68 -5.38
C GLN A 41 12.29 -0.75 -5.56
N ASN A 42 12.85 -1.69 -4.79
CA ASN A 42 12.30 -3.03 -4.75
C ASN A 42 11.10 -3.03 -3.82
N VAL A 43 9.95 -3.51 -4.32
CA VAL A 43 8.72 -3.54 -3.54
C VAL A 43 8.11 -4.92 -3.50
N GLN A 44 7.40 -5.17 -2.41
CA GLN A 44 6.42 -6.23 -2.29
C GLN A 44 5.03 -5.61 -2.26
N LEU A 45 4.16 -6.04 -3.17
CA LEU A 45 2.74 -5.70 -3.15
C LEU A 45 1.95 -6.98 -2.86
N THR A 46 1.09 -6.93 -1.86
CA THR A 46 0.16 -8.01 -1.50
C THR A 46 -1.25 -7.47 -1.59
N VAL A 47 -2.12 -8.22 -2.24
CA VAL A 47 -3.52 -7.85 -2.47
C VAL A 47 -4.41 -9.01 -2.06
N VAL A 48 -5.30 -8.81 -1.10
CA VAL A 48 -6.38 -9.75 -0.77
C VAL A 48 -7.62 -9.32 -1.53
N ARG A 49 -8.08 -10.16 -2.45
CA ARG A 49 -9.28 -9.89 -3.25
C ARG A 49 -10.55 -10.22 -2.45
N PRO A 50 -11.72 -9.64 -2.80
CA PRO A 50 -12.98 -9.83 -2.07
C PRO A 50 -13.43 -11.29 -1.97
N GLN A 51 -13.08 -12.11 -2.96
CA GLN A 51 -13.30 -13.56 -2.95
C GLN A 51 -12.34 -14.34 -2.02
N GLY A 52 -11.43 -13.66 -1.34
CA GLY A 52 -10.56 -14.22 -0.29
C GLY A 52 -9.18 -14.71 -0.75
N ASP A 53 -8.91 -14.76 -2.06
CA ASP A 53 -7.59 -15.15 -2.54
C ASP A 53 -6.59 -13.99 -2.53
N VAL A 54 -5.32 -14.34 -2.36
CA VAL A 54 -4.21 -13.41 -2.19
C VAL A 54 -3.34 -13.41 -3.44
N VAL A 55 -3.07 -12.21 -3.94
CA VAL A 55 -2.12 -11.95 -5.02
C VAL A 55 -0.85 -11.37 -4.44
N TYR A 56 0.29 -11.97 -4.78
CA TYR A 56 1.62 -11.54 -4.34
C TYR A 56 2.44 -11.08 -5.54
N ILE A 57 3.02 -9.89 -5.45
CA ILE A 57 3.89 -9.29 -6.45
C ILE A 57 5.19 -8.87 -5.77
N SER A 58 6.31 -9.25 -6.36
CA SER A 58 7.63 -8.72 -6.02
C SER A 58 8.22 -8.10 -7.28
N ASN A 59 8.45 -6.78 -7.28
CA ASN A 59 8.88 -6.08 -8.48
C ASN A 59 9.79 -4.89 -8.14
N THR A 60 10.57 -4.45 -9.12
CA THR A 60 11.29 -3.18 -9.06
C THR A 60 10.38 -2.06 -9.61
N LEU A 61 10.21 -0.99 -8.84
CA LEU A 61 9.59 0.25 -9.31
C LEU A 61 10.66 1.28 -9.65
N TYR A 62 10.52 1.90 -10.81
CA TYR A 62 11.37 2.93 -11.37
C TYR A 62 10.77 4.30 -11.10
N TYR A 63 11.61 5.25 -10.75
CA TYR A 63 11.20 6.64 -10.60
C TYR A 63 10.94 7.28 -11.97
N TYR A 64 9.75 7.85 -12.14
CA TYR A 64 9.36 8.61 -13.32
C TYR A 64 8.62 9.87 -12.86
N THR A 65 9.24 11.03 -13.03
CA THR A 65 8.64 12.37 -12.86
C THR A 65 7.65 12.49 -11.69
N GLY A 66 8.12 12.20 -10.46
CA GLY A 66 7.34 12.36 -9.23
C GLY A 66 6.52 11.14 -8.79
N PHE A 67 6.61 10.01 -9.51
CA PHE A 67 6.00 8.75 -9.07
C PHE A 67 6.91 7.53 -9.34
N LEU A 68 6.61 6.42 -8.68
CA LEU A 68 7.25 5.11 -8.88
C LEU A 68 6.35 4.23 -9.74
N THR A 69 6.92 3.53 -10.73
CA THR A 69 6.16 2.68 -11.67
C THR A 69 6.91 1.42 -12.05
N ASN A 70 6.22 0.36 -12.45
CA ASN A 70 6.82 -0.94 -12.79
C ASN A 70 7.80 -0.92 -13.99
N GLY A 71 7.74 0.08 -14.88
CA GLY A 71 8.72 0.31 -15.97
C GLY A 71 8.68 -0.70 -17.13
N ASN A 72 8.27 -1.95 -16.86
CA ASN A 72 8.03 -3.03 -17.80
C ASN A 72 6.96 -3.97 -17.24
N SER A 73 6.60 -5.05 -17.94
CA SER A 73 5.68 -6.08 -17.44
C SER A 73 6.02 -6.56 -16.02
N PHE A 74 5.00 -6.96 -15.25
CA PHE A 74 5.21 -7.52 -13.92
C PHE A 74 4.45 -8.84 -13.73
N PRO A 75 5.07 -9.85 -13.12
CA PRO A 75 4.39 -11.10 -12.76
C PRO A 75 3.72 -11.01 -11.38
N ALA A 76 2.78 -11.91 -11.12
CA ALA A 76 2.23 -12.16 -9.79
C ALA A 76 2.03 -13.65 -9.52
N VAL A 77 2.00 -14.02 -8.24
CA VAL A 77 1.63 -15.36 -7.75
C VAL A 77 0.27 -15.27 -7.07
N PHE A 78 -0.59 -16.27 -7.27
CA PHE A 78 -1.96 -16.28 -6.78
C PHE A 78 -2.17 -17.44 -5.81
N SER A 79 -2.71 -17.19 -4.62
CA SER A 79 -2.98 -18.23 -3.63
C SER A 79 -4.04 -19.25 -4.07
N SER A 80 -4.84 -18.90 -5.09
CA SER A 80 -5.81 -19.80 -5.72
C SER A 80 -5.16 -20.83 -6.65
N LYS A 81 -3.88 -20.66 -6.96
CA LYS A 81 -3.08 -21.62 -7.72
C LYS A 81 -2.15 -22.30 -6.73
N THR A 82 -2.37 -23.59 -6.55
CA THR A 82 -1.57 -24.39 -5.61
C THR A 82 -0.78 -25.43 -6.37
N ARG A 83 0.42 -25.73 -5.92
CA ARG A 83 1.16 -26.92 -6.34
C ARG A 83 1.31 -27.87 -5.16
N THR A 84 1.36 -29.16 -5.45
CA THR A 84 1.75 -30.16 -4.45
C THR A 84 3.26 -30.36 -4.52
N THR A 85 3.96 -30.21 -3.41
CA THR A 85 5.39 -30.53 -3.31
C THR A 85 5.63 -32.03 -3.52
N ALA A 86 6.88 -32.43 -3.78
CA ALA A 86 7.24 -33.85 -3.84
C ALA A 86 6.90 -34.62 -2.53
N SER A 87 6.79 -33.91 -1.40
CA SER A 87 6.38 -34.45 -0.10
C SER A 87 4.86 -34.45 0.14
N GLY A 88 4.05 -34.12 -0.87
CA GLY A 88 2.59 -34.13 -0.76
C GLY A 88 1.95 -32.90 -0.11
N ARG A 89 2.73 -31.85 0.18
CA ARG A 89 2.23 -30.63 0.82
C ARG A 89 1.70 -29.63 -0.21
N VAL A 90 0.59 -28.96 0.10
CA VAL A 90 0.05 -27.88 -0.74
C VAL A 90 0.87 -26.62 -0.51
N GLN A 91 1.40 -26.05 -1.59
CA GLN A 91 2.12 -24.78 -1.63
C GLN A 91 1.27 -23.75 -2.39
N PRO A 92 0.60 -22.82 -1.69
CA PRO A 92 -0.26 -21.81 -2.31
C PRO A 92 0.51 -20.62 -2.92
N PHE A 93 1.80 -20.47 -2.63
CA PHE A 93 2.65 -19.46 -3.25
C PHE A 93 3.91 -20.14 -3.79
N ASP A 94 3.86 -20.59 -5.03
CA ASP A 94 4.99 -21.16 -5.76
C ASP A 94 5.44 -20.17 -6.85
N ILE A 95 6.74 -19.90 -6.90
CA ILE A 95 7.35 -18.99 -7.88
C ILE A 95 7.22 -19.52 -9.31
N ASP A 96 7.16 -20.85 -9.47
CA ASP A 96 6.96 -21.51 -10.76
C ASP A 96 5.54 -21.29 -11.30
N GLN A 97 4.62 -20.77 -10.47
CA GLN A 97 3.23 -20.46 -10.82
C GLN A 97 3.00 -18.96 -11.07
N GLN A 98 4.08 -18.21 -11.30
CA GLN A 98 3.97 -16.80 -11.70
C GLN A 98 3.24 -16.63 -13.03
N GLU A 99 2.34 -15.66 -13.07
CA GLU A 99 1.68 -15.24 -14.30
C GLU A 99 1.89 -13.76 -14.54
N THR A 100 2.08 -13.40 -15.82
CA THR A 100 2.14 -11.99 -16.21
C THR A 100 0.84 -11.30 -15.81
N SER A 101 0.95 -10.28 -14.96
CA SER A 101 -0.19 -9.54 -14.44
C SER A 101 -0.44 -8.23 -15.19
N PHE A 102 0.55 -7.74 -15.93
CA PHE A 102 0.42 -6.58 -16.81
C PHE A 102 1.57 -6.56 -17.81
N TYR A 103 1.34 -6.04 -19.01
CA TYR A 103 2.30 -6.13 -20.13
C TYR A 103 3.10 -4.84 -20.39
N ASP A 104 2.72 -3.70 -19.80
CA ASP A 104 3.30 -2.38 -20.11
C ASP A 104 3.90 -1.70 -18.85
N ARG A 105 4.50 -0.52 -19.00
CA ARG A 105 5.33 0.18 -18.01
C ARG A 105 4.61 0.87 -16.85
N SER A 106 3.27 0.98 -16.91
CA SER A 106 2.46 1.77 -15.96
C SER A 106 1.25 1.02 -15.40
N GLY A 107 1.45 -0.25 -15.08
CA GLY A 107 0.47 -1.08 -14.42
C GLY A 107 0.49 -0.95 -12.90
N ILE A 108 1.55 -0.40 -12.31
CA ILE A 108 1.61 0.02 -10.90
C ILE A 108 2.09 1.45 -10.91
N VAL A 109 1.32 2.37 -10.33
CA VAL A 109 1.71 3.77 -10.17
C VAL A 109 1.57 4.13 -8.70
N PHE A 110 2.68 4.40 -8.03
CA PHE A 110 2.73 4.75 -6.62
C PHE A 110 3.32 6.14 -6.42
N ARG A 111 2.63 7.00 -5.66
CA ARG A 111 3.05 8.38 -5.41
C ARG A 111 3.45 8.57 -3.95
N GLN A 112 4.24 9.62 -3.72
CA GLN A 112 4.77 9.95 -2.41
C GLN A 112 3.67 10.31 -1.40
N ASP A 113 2.51 10.78 -1.88
CA ASP A 113 1.35 11.05 -1.02
C ASP A 113 0.62 9.78 -0.54
N GLY A 114 1.09 8.59 -0.93
CA GLY A 114 0.47 7.31 -0.59
C GLY A 114 -0.60 6.84 -1.57
N SER A 115 -0.89 7.60 -2.64
CA SER A 115 -1.81 7.14 -3.68
C SER A 115 -1.20 6.01 -4.52
N LEU A 116 -1.95 4.92 -4.67
CA LEU A 116 -1.59 3.74 -5.43
C LEU A 116 -2.66 3.45 -6.48
N THR A 117 -2.26 3.35 -7.73
CA THR A 117 -3.09 2.84 -8.82
C THR A 117 -2.49 1.55 -9.35
N VAL A 118 -3.30 0.51 -9.45
CA VAL A 118 -2.91 -0.76 -10.07
C VAL A 118 -3.83 -1.05 -11.24
N ARG A 119 -3.22 -1.37 -12.38
CA ARG A 119 -3.87 -1.90 -13.57
C ARG A 119 -3.30 -3.28 -13.82
N ALA A 120 -4.12 -4.30 -13.61
CA ALA A 120 -3.70 -5.67 -13.81
C ALA A 120 -4.78 -6.43 -14.59
N LEU A 121 -4.35 -7.49 -15.30
CA LEU A 121 -5.25 -8.34 -16.08
C LEU A 121 -6.34 -9.01 -15.22
N TRP A 122 -6.09 -9.15 -13.92
CA TRP A 122 -7.00 -9.72 -12.94
C TRP A 122 -7.80 -8.67 -12.15
N GLY A 123 -7.64 -7.38 -12.44
CA GLY A 123 -8.39 -6.29 -11.82
C GLY A 123 -7.64 -4.97 -11.79
N ASN A 124 -8.39 -3.87 -11.90
CA ASN A 124 -7.89 -2.51 -11.76
C ASN A 124 -8.46 -1.88 -10.50
N PHE A 125 -7.65 -1.11 -9.77
CA PHE A 125 -8.09 -0.44 -8.55
C PHE A 125 -7.23 0.77 -8.19
N ASN A 126 -7.78 1.62 -7.34
CA ASN A 126 -7.06 2.69 -6.67
C ASN A 126 -7.16 2.54 -5.16
N ALA A 127 -6.07 2.84 -4.45
CA ALA A 127 -6.03 2.86 -3.00
C ALA A 127 -5.26 4.09 -2.52
N ASN A 128 -5.73 4.71 -1.44
CA ASN A 128 -4.95 5.68 -0.67
C ASN A 128 -4.38 4.94 0.53
N LEU A 129 -3.07 4.73 0.53
CA LEU A 129 -2.41 3.96 1.57
C LEU A 129 -2.22 4.82 2.83
N THR A 130 -2.32 4.17 3.98
CA THR A 130 -1.77 4.62 5.25
C THR A 130 -0.32 4.16 5.32
N CYS A 131 0.60 5.08 5.56
CA CYS A 131 2.04 4.80 5.58
C CYS A 131 2.54 4.80 7.03
N VAL A 132 3.12 3.70 7.46
CA VAL A 132 3.65 3.54 8.83
C VAL A 132 5.13 3.18 8.80
N ASN A 133 5.83 3.43 9.91
CA ASN A 133 7.22 3.01 10.11
C ASN A 133 8.17 3.48 8.99
N SER A 134 8.22 4.79 8.70
CA SER A 134 9.04 5.38 7.64
C SER A 134 8.77 4.80 6.25
N GLY A 135 7.51 4.45 5.99
CA GLY A 135 7.09 3.88 4.72
C GLY A 135 7.45 2.40 4.53
N SER A 136 8.03 1.73 5.53
CA SER A 136 8.37 0.30 5.42
C SER A 136 7.14 -0.60 5.26
N LEU A 137 5.99 -0.19 5.78
CA LEU A 137 4.70 -0.82 5.54
C LEU A 137 3.67 0.26 5.17
N ASN A 138 3.03 0.06 4.02
CA ASN A 138 1.96 0.93 3.54
C ASN A 138 0.75 0.06 3.26
N TYR A 139 -0.44 0.41 3.73
CA TYR A 139 -1.61 -0.44 3.58
C TYR A 139 -2.89 0.37 3.39
N GLY A 140 -3.91 -0.23 2.80
CA GLY A 140 -5.19 0.43 2.60
C GLY A 140 -6.24 -0.51 2.02
N ILE A 141 -7.47 -0.02 1.93
CA ILE A 141 -8.56 -0.69 1.24
C ILE A 141 -8.81 0.10 -0.05
N ALA A 142 -8.80 -0.60 -1.18
CA ALA A 142 -9.06 -0.02 -2.48
C ALA A 142 -10.54 0.26 -2.71
N ASP A 143 -10.84 1.06 -3.73
CA ASP A 143 -12.20 1.42 -4.17
C ASP A 143 -13.11 0.21 -4.46
N ASN A 144 -12.54 -0.91 -4.88
CA ASN A 144 -13.23 -2.16 -5.18
C ASN A 144 -13.23 -3.18 -4.01
N GLY A 145 -12.82 -2.77 -2.81
CA GLY A 145 -12.80 -3.61 -1.61
C GLY A 145 -11.56 -4.50 -1.46
N TYR A 146 -10.53 -4.31 -2.29
CA TYR A 146 -9.29 -5.06 -2.16
C TYR A 146 -8.52 -4.57 -0.93
N LEU A 147 -8.07 -5.47 -0.06
CA LEU A 147 -7.10 -5.11 0.97
C LEU A 147 -5.71 -5.16 0.37
N VAL A 148 -4.97 -4.05 0.49
CA VAL A 148 -3.68 -3.88 -0.20
C VAL A 148 -2.60 -3.54 0.82
N SER A 149 -1.42 -4.13 0.67
CA SER A 149 -0.21 -3.70 1.38
C SER A 149 0.97 -3.61 0.43
N LEU A 150 1.75 -2.53 0.52
CA LEU A 150 2.99 -2.29 -0.20
C LEU A 150 4.14 -2.10 0.80
N GLN A 151 5.23 -2.84 0.63
CA GLN A 151 6.43 -2.76 1.45
C GLN A 151 7.67 -2.54 0.58
N PHE A 152 8.59 -1.68 1.02
CA PHE A 152 9.91 -1.56 0.39
C PHE A 152 10.85 -2.64 0.94
N LYS A 153 11.70 -3.21 0.08
CA LYS A 153 12.68 -4.27 0.41
C LYS A 153 14.11 -3.74 0.45
#